data_AF-A0A486MHK8-F1
#
_entry.id   AF-A0A486MHK8-F1
#
_cell.length_a   1.000
_cell.length_b   1.000
_cell.length_c   1.000
_cell.angle_alpha   90.00
_cell.angle_beta   90.00
_cell.angle_gamma   90.00
#
_symmetry.space_group_name_H-M   'P 1'
#
loop_
_entity.id
_entity.type
_entity.pdbx_description
1 polymer ?
#
loop_
_entity_poly.entity_id
_entity_poly.type
_entity_poly.pdbx_seq_one_letter_code
_entity_poly.pdbx_strand_id
1 'polypeptide(L)' 'MPRLYEIETACRKAIDILPNGKRILTTRRFLQELERYNWHWSPRQANQWIEHYVTTFRDVSTQEGDERTFQLYNPNGGL' A
#
# COMPACT_ATOMS: atom_id res chain seq x y z
N MET A 1 -4.40 13.66 17.05
CA MET A 1 -3.32 14.06 16.10
C MET A 1 -2.93 12.84 15.32
N PRO A 2 -2.99 12.87 13.98
CA PRO A 2 -2.55 11.77 13.15
C PRO A 2 -1.05 11.53 13.34
N ARG A 3 -0.62 10.27 13.52
CA ARG A 3 0.78 9.90 13.78
C ARG A 3 1.35 9.17 12.58
N LEU A 4 2.62 9.42 12.25
CA LEU A 4 3.26 8.84 11.06
C LEU A 4 3.21 7.30 11.02
N TYR A 5 3.27 6.63 12.18
CA TYR A 5 3.15 5.16 12.25
C TYR A 5 1.77 4.64 11.81
N GLU A 6 0.73 5.48 11.82
CA GLU A 6 -0.62 5.09 11.39
C GLU A 6 -0.66 4.86 9.88
N ILE A 7 0.18 5.56 9.12
CA ILE A 7 0.33 5.38 7.68
C ILE A 7 0.91 3.98 7.39
N GLU A 8 1.98 3.60 8.11
CA GLU A 8 2.53 2.24 8.01
C GLU A 8 1.52 1.17 8.46
N THR A 9 0.76 1.45 9.51
CA THR A 9 -0.29 0.55 10.00
C THR A 9 -1.42 0.39 8.98
N ALA A 10 -1.85 1.49 8.36
CA ALA A 10 -2.86 1.49 7.29
C ALA A 10 -2.35 0.74 6.06
N CYS A 11 -1.09 0.96 5.66
CA CYS A 11 -0.45 0.23 4.57
C CYS A 11 -0.46 -1.27 4.84
N ARG A 12 0.01 -1.71 6.02
CA ARG A 12 0.02 -3.12 6.43
C ARG A 12 -1.37 -3.75 6.42
N LYS A 13 -2.40 -3.03 6.86
CA LYS A 13 -3.79 -3.51 6.84
C LYS A 13 -4.40 -3.56 5.44
N ALA A 14 -3.95 -2.68 4.54
CA ALA A 14 -4.40 -2.65 3.16
C ALA A 14 -3.78 -3.76 2.29
N ILE A 15 -2.84 -4.55 2.83
CA ILE A 15 -2.26 -5.70 2.15
C ILE A 15 -3.25 -6.87 2.18
N ASP A 16 -3.69 -7.28 0.99
CA ASP A 16 -4.46 -8.49 0.78
C ASP A 16 -3.54 -9.68 0.51
N ILE A 17 -3.85 -10.83 1.11
CA ILE A 17 -3.16 -12.09 0.86
C ILE A 17 -4.01 -12.92 -0.09
N LEU A 18 -3.51 -13.14 -1.30
CA LEU A 18 -4.17 -13.96 -2.31
C LEU A 18 -4.07 -15.45 -1.95
N PRO A 19 -4.97 -16.29 -2.48
CA PRO A 19 -4.95 -17.75 -2.24
C PRO A 19 -3.64 -18.45 -2.64
N ASN A 20 -2.88 -17.85 -3.56
CA ASN A 20 -1.57 -18.32 -3.99
C ASN A 20 -0.41 -17.89 -3.08
N GLY A 21 -0.70 -17.27 -1.93
CA GLY A 21 0.28 -16.77 -0.97
C GLY A 21 0.93 -15.44 -1.34
N LYS A 22 0.59 -14.86 -2.50
CA LYS A 22 1.09 -13.53 -2.89
C LYS A 22 0.39 -12.47 -2.07
N ARG A 23 1.15 -11.50 -1.61
CA ARG A 23 0.62 -10.32 -0.92
C ARG A 23 0.53 -9.17 -1.92
N ILE A 24 -0.65 -8.57 -2.04
CA ILE A 24 -0.91 -7.44 -2.93
C ILE A 24 -1.39 -6.24 -2.12
N LEU A 25 -1.02 -5.06 -2.56
CA LEU A 25 -1.45 -3.78 -2.01
C LEU A 25 -1.98 -2.95 -3.16
N THR A 26 -3.19 -2.40 -3.03
CA THR A 26 -3.76 -1.49 -4.02
C THR A 26 -3.86 -0.10 -3.44
N THR A 27 -3.58 0.93 -4.24
CA THR A 27 -3.68 2.34 -3.81
C THR A 27 -5.06 2.64 -3.25
N ARG A 28 -6.12 2.10 -3.87
CA ARG A 28 -7.49 2.27 -3.40
C ARG A 28 -7.72 1.70 -1.99
N ARG A 29 -7.24 0.49 -1.69
CA ARG A 29 -7.33 -0.09 -0.34
C ARG A 29 -6.52 0.70 0.67
N PHE A 30 -5.34 1.17 0.26
CA PHE A 30 -4.50 1.98 1.15
C PHE A 30 -5.18 3.30 1.53
N LEU A 31 -5.79 4.00 0.56
CA LEU A 31 -6.57 5.22 0.82
C LEU A 31 -7.77 4.96 1.73
N GLN A 32 -8.50 3.85 1.52
CA GLN A 32 -9.61 3.47 2.39
C GLN A 32 -9.16 3.27 3.84
N GLU A 33 -8.03 2.60 4.08
CA GLU A 33 -7.51 2.43 5.43
C GLU A 33 -7.00 3.75 6.03
N LEU A 34 -6.33 4.61 5.23
CA LEU A 34 -5.91 5.94 5.66
C LEU A 34 -7.08 6.81 6.12
N GLU A 35 -8.18 6.80 5.37
CA GLU A 35 -9.38 7.57 5.72
C GLU A 35 -9.95 7.16 7.09
N ARG A 36 -9.84 5.86 7.47
CA ARG A 36 -10.25 5.37 8.80
C ARG A 36 -9.41 5.94 9.94
N TYR A 37 -8.18 6.36 9.65
CA TYR A 37 -7.29 7.05 10.60
C TYR A 37 -7.39 8.59 10.47
N ASN A 38 -8.38 9.11 9.74
CA ASN A 38 -8.54 10.54 9.41
C ASN A 38 -7.38 11.12 8.58
N TRP A 39 -6.74 10.28 7.76
CA TRP A 39 -5.76 10.72 6.76
C TRP A 39 -6.44 10.83 5.38
N HIS A 40 -6.48 12.04 4.83
CA HIS A 40 -7.02 12.29 3.49
C HIS A 40 -5.88 12.54 2.52
N TRP A 41 -5.46 11.48 1.81
CA TRP A 41 -4.41 11.56 0.80
C TRP A 41 -4.99 11.45 -0.60
N SER A 42 -4.29 12.06 -1.56
CA SER A 42 -4.53 11.76 -2.97
C SER A 42 -3.90 10.41 -3.36
N PRO A 43 -4.45 9.72 -4.37
CA PRO A 43 -3.83 8.53 -4.96
C PRO A 43 -2.34 8.71 -5.30
N ARG A 44 -1.97 9.87 -5.84
CA ARG A 44 -0.58 10.21 -6.15
C ARG A 44 0.31 10.25 -4.92
N GLN A 45 -0.14 10.86 -3.82
CA GLN A 45 0.61 10.91 -2.56
C GLN A 45 0.80 9.50 -1.96
N ALA A 46 -0.25 8.68 -2.00
CA ALA A 46 -0.18 7.29 -1.56
C ALA A 46 0.85 6.49 -2.39
N ASN A 47 0.84 6.64 -3.71
CA ASN A 47 1.81 6.00 -4.60
C ASN A 47 3.25 6.44 -4.30
N GLN A 48 3.49 7.75 -4.17
CA GLN A 48 4.81 8.29 -3.83
C GLN A 48 5.31 7.77 -2.48
N TRP A 49 4.42 7.64 -1.50
CA TRP A 49 4.78 7.08 -0.20
C TRP A 49 5.18 5.60 -0.31
N ILE A 50 4.40 4.79 -1.05
CA ILE A 50 4.74 3.37 -1.27
C ILE A 50 6.09 3.24 -1.98
N GLU A 51 6.33 4.02 -3.04
CA GLU A 51 7.59 4.03 -3.79
C GLU A 51 8.79 4.43 -2.92
N HIS A 52 8.60 5.37 -1.99
CA HIS A 52 9.69 5.88 -1.15
C HIS A 52 10.00 5.00 0.07
N TYR A 53 8.96 4.47 0.73
CA TYR A 53 9.10 3.80 2.02
C TYR A 53 9.14 2.28 1.93
N VAL A 54 8.67 1.69 0.82
CA VAL A 54 8.52 0.24 0.73
C VAL A 54 9.28 -0.33 -0.46
N THR A 55 10.58 -0.53 -0.25
CA THR A 55 11.50 -1.17 -1.21
C THR A 55 11.17 -2.63 -1.51
N THR A 56 10.29 -3.25 -0.72
CA THR A 56 9.86 -4.65 -0.86
C THR A 56 8.64 -4.81 -1.77
N PHE A 57 7.98 -3.73 -2.18
CA PHE A 57 6.88 -3.79 -3.14
C PHE A 57 7.40 -3.63 -4.57
N ARG A 58 6.86 -4.45 -5.47
CA ARG A 58 7.04 -4.32 -6.91
C ARG A 58 5.74 -3.80 -7.51
N ASP A 59 5.83 -2.75 -8.31
CA ASP A 59 4.69 -2.28 -9.12
C ASP A 59 4.32 -3.36 -10.15
N VAL A 60 3.08 -3.82 -10.09
CA VAL A 60 2.45 -4.78 -11.00
C VAL A 60 1.15 -4.22 -11.59
N SER A 61 1.01 -2.89 -11.59
CA SER A 61 -0.16 -2.21 -12.14
C SER A 61 -0.37 -2.63 -13.60
N THR A 62 -1.60 -3.04 -13.90
CA THR A 62 -2.02 -3.44 -15.25
C THR A 62 -2.86 -2.36 -15.92
N GLN A 63 -3.28 -1.34 -15.17
CA GLN A 63 -4.13 -0.25 -15.61
C GLN A 63 -3.35 1.08 -15.57
N GLU A 64 -3.55 1.91 -16.60
CA GLU A 64 -3.04 3.28 -16.60
C GLU A 64 -3.91 4.15 -15.68
N GLY A 65 -3.26 4.80 -14.70
CA GLY A 65 -3.92 5.70 -13.75
C GLY A 65 -3.20 5.78 -12.41
N ASP A 66 -3.80 6.50 -11.46
CA ASP A 66 -3.28 6.58 -10.10
C ASP A 66 -3.67 5.38 -9.22
N GLU A 67 -4.57 4.52 -9.70
CA GLU A 67 -4.92 3.24 -9.05
C GLU A 67 -3.88 2.18 -9.39
N ARG A 68 -2.75 2.24 -8.68
CA ARG A 68 -1.67 1.27 -8.85
C ARG A 68 -1.87 0.04 -7.98
N THR A 69 -1.32 -1.07 -8.46
CA THR A 69 -1.27 -2.34 -7.74
C THR A 69 0.18 -2.72 -7.52
N PHE A 70 0.52 -2.97 -6.27
CA PHE A 70 1.85 -3.34 -5.83
C PHE A 70 1.81 -4.76 -5.28
N GLN A 71 2.77 -5.60 -5.64
CA GLN A 71 2.93 -6.94 -5.10
C GLN A 71 4.12 -6.95 -4.14
N LEU A 72 3.93 -7.44 -2.92
CA LEU A 72 5.03 -7.62 -1.99
C LEU A 72 5.93 -8.73 -2.53
N TYR A 73 7.14 -8.34 -2.90
CA TYR A 73 8.20 -9.24 -3.31
C TYR A 73 9.24 -9.26 -2.18
N ASN A 74 8.90 -9.94 -1.09
CA ASN A 74 9.88 -10.21 -0.05
C ASN A 74 10.13 -11.73 0.04
N PRO A 75 11.27 -12.25 -0.45
CA PRO A 75 11.60 -13.68 -0.35
C PRO A 75 11.81 -14.15 1.10
N ASN A 76 11.97 -13.24 2.07
CA ASN A 76 12.23 -13.56 3.48
C ASN A 76 11.07 -13.22 4.44
N GLY A 77 9.90 -12.80 3.93
CA GLY A 77 8.69 -12.64 4.75
C GLY A 77 8.64 -11.45 5.73
N GLY A 78 9.60 -10.52 5.69
CA GLY A 78 9.63 -9.34 6.56
C GLY A 78 8.77 -8.17 6.07
N LEU A 79 8.30 -7.33 7.00
CA LEU A 79 7.58 -6.07 6.79
C LEU A 79 8.05 -5.04 7.83
#